data_AF-A0AAU9JPJ0-F1
#
_entry.id   AF-A0AAU9JPJ0-F1
#
_cell.length_a   1.000
_cell.length_b   1.000
_cell.length_c   1.000
_cell.angle_alpha   90.00
_cell.angle_beta   90.00
_cell.angle_gamma   90.00
#
_symmetry.space_group_name_H-M   'P 1'
#
loop_
_entity.id
_entity.type
_entity.pdbx_description
1 polymer ?
#
loop_
_entity_poly.entity_id
_entity_poly.type
_entity_poly.pdbx_seq_one_letter_code
_entity_poly.pdbx_strand_id
1 'polypeptide(L)'
;MKLIYICLVALTFAQDSDQITIEEPTTITLDETFDGDAVKVATDSDFDDQPTRIDNGYSDSQIYTVEYQGRQYEISVDGSISLIKAGQTTSFLQTPTEFIETKNFIRDDLPTGFVYLLVTSFTEESASGKVTVYFRGSTSEPYDIVVGLNKPTGICADEDNQFLYVADSGSGKVYQFEYKQTYSGLELKSDNFVVVYNGDEPYECSVDDYGNVYVADKAKNEIYLLYASDLYLGTSDSGYTAFSGLYLTSVSSPAALEVNDNFIYWVNSENGQKSGTLIKSNLDEKSSSTQTIDSNYDSAWGVTANSYGIYYSTDKEVLIYREKSNESVSMMSGLNQARGLCIGENELYVVDNGDGKVYLISQYGEVDKYISTFAILQGAYNIFCANNALGLAMGILALIFN
;
A
#
# COMPACT_ATOMS: atom_id res chain seq x y z
N MET A 1 -6.05 43.96 10.95
CA MET A 1 -4.60 43.74 10.90
C MET A 1 -4.34 42.35 11.46
N LYS A 2 -4.29 41.33 10.59
CA LYS A 2 -3.98 39.96 11.01
C LYS A 2 -2.48 39.78 10.76
N LEU A 3 -1.68 39.71 11.82
CA LEU A 3 -0.33 39.16 11.69
C LEU A 3 -0.49 37.65 11.50
N ILE A 4 0.04 37.12 10.39
CA ILE A 4 0.17 35.68 10.19
C ILE A 4 1.59 35.32 10.66
N TYR A 5 1.68 34.63 11.79
CA TYR A 5 2.93 34.03 12.26
C TYR A 5 2.96 32.57 11.76
N ILE A 6 4.01 32.19 11.06
CA ILE A 6 4.29 30.81 10.68
C ILE A 6 5.52 30.38 11.51
N CYS A 7 5.31 29.61 12.57
CA CYS A 7 6.39 28.99 13.35
C CYS A 7 6.77 27.65 12.71
N LEU A 8 8.07 27.40 12.55
CA LEU A 8 8.62 26.18 11.97
C LEU A 8 9.61 25.56 12.96
N VAL A 9 9.22 24.49 13.68
CA VAL A 9 10.08 23.85 14.70
C VAL A 9 11.12 22.95 14.05
N ALA A 10 12.41 23.27 14.24
CA ALA A 10 13.54 22.38 14.03
C ALA A 10 14.21 22.09 15.38
N LEU A 11 14.63 20.85 15.61
CA LEU A 11 15.39 20.44 16.80
C LEU A 11 16.63 19.67 16.33
N THR A 12 17.82 20.14 16.69
CA THR A 12 19.12 19.47 16.50
C THR A 12 19.68 19.08 17.86
N PHE A 13 20.19 17.84 17.99
CA PHE A 13 20.89 17.38 19.19
C PHE A 13 22.40 17.29 18.94
N ALA A 14 23.19 17.96 19.78
CA ALA A 14 24.62 17.75 19.88
C ALA A 14 24.94 16.62 20.87
N GLN A 15 25.85 15.74 20.46
CA GLN A 15 26.34 14.62 21.27
C GLN A 15 27.34 15.16 22.32
N ASP A 16 26.84 15.50 23.51
CA ASP A 16 27.49 15.30 24.82
C ASP A 16 26.87 16.22 25.88
N SER A 17 26.54 15.64 27.05
CA SER A 17 26.06 16.23 28.31
C SER A 17 24.53 16.35 28.54
N ASP A 18 24.11 15.94 29.73
CA ASP A 18 22.73 15.85 30.26
C ASP A 18 22.00 17.20 30.43
N GLN A 19 21.95 18.05 29.39
CA GLN A 19 21.14 19.26 29.35
C GLN A 19 20.53 19.43 27.95
N ILE A 20 19.19 19.36 27.86
CA ILE A 20 18.45 19.73 26.65
C ILE A 20 18.52 21.25 26.51
N THR A 21 19.22 21.74 25.49
CA THR A 21 19.10 23.14 25.04
C THR A 21 18.24 23.11 23.78
N ILE A 22 17.12 23.83 23.83
CA ILE A 22 16.23 24.01 22.67
C ILE A 22 16.82 25.15 21.84
N GLU A 23 17.28 24.88 20.63
CA GLU A 23 17.48 25.93 19.63
C GLU A 23 16.13 26.25 18.96
N GLU A 24 15.87 27.54 18.76
CA GLU A 24 14.54 28.06 18.46
C GLU A 24 14.15 27.96 16.97
N PRO A 25 12.85 27.85 16.65
CA PRO A 25 12.34 27.72 15.28
C PRO A 25 12.63 28.91 14.35
N THR A 26 13.00 28.62 13.10
CA THR A 26 13.06 29.61 12.00
C THR A 26 11.68 30.22 11.75
N THR A 27 11.57 31.54 11.71
CA THR A 27 10.28 32.25 11.53
C THR A 27 10.32 33.13 10.28
N ILE A 28 9.55 32.79 9.24
CA ILE A 28 9.40 33.65 8.05
C ILE A 28 8.26 34.64 8.30
N THR A 29 8.54 35.94 8.23
CA THR A 29 7.52 36.99 8.43
C THR A 29 7.30 37.76 7.12
N LEU A 30 6.05 37.79 6.64
CA LEU A 30 5.65 38.65 5.52
C LEU A 30 4.97 39.90 6.09
N ASP A 31 5.56 41.06 5.85
CA ASP A 31 5.00 42.36 6.27
C ASP A 31 4.05 42.87 5.18
N GLU A 32 2.75 42.93 5.47
CA GLU A 32 1.73 43.46 4.56
C GLU A 32 1.79 44.99 4.39
N THR A 33 2.74 45.69 5.02
CA THR A 33 3.00 47.11 4.80
C THR A 33 4.24 47.34 3.93
N PHE A 34 4.26 46.90 2.67
CA PHE A 34 5.38 47.28 1.80
C PHE A 34 5.07 47.40 0.29
N ASP A 35 5.70 48.44 -0.29
CA ASP A 35 5.66 48.89 -1.68
C ASP A 35 6.92 48.37 -2.40
N GLY A 36 6.76 47.32 -3.20
CA GLY A 36 7.67 47.01 -4.31
C GLY A 36 8.85 46.07 -4.04
N ASP A 37 9.82 46.38 -3.17
CA ASP A 37 11.19 45.98 -3.55
C ASP A 37 12.00 45.06 -2.60
N ALA A 38 11.46 44.55 -1.48
CA ALA A 38 12.17 43.50 -0.73
C ALA A 38 11.29 42.68 0.23
N VAL A 39 11.28 41.35 0.04
CA VAL A 39 10.88 40.38 1.09
C VAL A 39 12.07 40.17 2.03
N LYS A 40 11.90 40.46 3.33
CA LYS A 40 12.90 40.11 4.34
C LYS A 40 12.63 38.71 4.86
N VAL A 41 13.46 37.75 4.43
CA VAL A 41 13.57 36.46 5.09
C VAL A 41 14.58 36.63 6.21
N ALA A 42 14.11 36.64 7.45
CA ALA A 42 14.98 36.46 8.62
C ALA A 42 14.85 34.99 9.03
N THR A 43 15.97 34.37 9.37
CA THR A 43 15.93 33.11 10.11
C THR A 43 15.88 33.40 11.60
N ASP A 44 16.21 32.44 12.46
CA ASP A 44 16.24 32.56 13.93
C ASP A 44 16.73 33.92 14.48
N SER A 45 16.48 34.12 15.76
CA SER A 45 16.77 35.39 16.44
C SER A 45 18.26 35.78 16.46
N ASP A 46 19.16 34.83 16.24
CA ASP A 46 20.62 34.96 16.26
C ASP A 46 21.29 34.91 14.88
N PHE A 47 20.50 34.71 13.82
CA PHE A 47 20.83 34.82 12.41
C PHE A 47 21.86 33.81 11.89
N ASP A 48 22.01 32.63 12.48
CA ASP A 48 23.05 31.68 12.08
C ASP A 48 22.61 30.71 10.96
N ASP A 49 21.32 30.39 10.82
CA ASP A 49 20.79 29.55 9.74
C ASP A 49 20.27 30.32 8.51
N GLN A 50 21.05 31.25 7.95
CA GLN A 50 20.59 32.05 6.79
C GLN A 50 20.51 31.27 5.47
N PRO A 51 19.47 31.49 4.63
CA PRO A 51 19.45 30.99 3.26
C PRO A 51 20.61 31.57 2.46
N THR A 52 21.28 30.71 1.68
CA THR A 52 22.49 31.09 0.94
C THR A 52 22.20 31.92 -0.31
N ARG A 53 20.94 31.94 -0.80
CA ARG A 53 20.54 32.73 -1.97
C ARG A 53 19.02 32.94 -2.01
N ILE A 54 18.61 34.17 -2.34
CA ILE A 54 17.23 34.56 -2.62
C ILE A 54 17.22 35.27 -3.98
N ASP A 55 16.35 34.83 -4.88
CA ASP A 55 16.26 35.36 -6.24
C ASP A 55 14.83 35.83 -6.53
N ASN A 56 14.67 37.12 -6.86
CA ASN A 56 13.38 37.72 -7.24
C ASN A 56 13.28 37.69 -8.76
N GLY A 57 13.04 36.50 -9.30
CA GLY A 57 12.87 36.31 -10.74
C GLY A 57 11.49 36.74 -11.21
N TYR A 58 11.45 37.73 -12.13
CA TYR A 58 10.30 38.27 -12.88
C TYR A 58 9.41 39.27 -12.13
N SER A 59 9.39 40.50 -12.65
CA SER A 59 8.73 41.69 -12.08
C SER A 59 7.20 41.67 -12.07
N ASP A 60 6.58 40.50 -12.20
CA ASP A 60 5.12 40.32 -12.13
C ASP A 60 4.70 38.94 -11.57
N SER A 61 5.64 38.06 -11.18
CA SER A 61 5.30 36.76 -10.61
C SER A 61 5.33 36.80 -9.08
N GLN A 62 4.23 36.35 -8.47
CA GLN A 62 4.04 36.18 -7.03
C GLN A 62 4.79 34.93 -6.48
N ILE A 63 5.94 34.57 -7.05
CA ILE A 63 6.69 33.35 -6.72
C ILE A 63 8.17 33.71 -6.48
N TYR A 64 8.73 33.24 -5.37
CA TYR A 64 10.10 33.47 -4.94
C TYR A 64 10.86 32.15 -4.90
N THR A 65 12.14 32.15 -5.32
CA THR A 65 12.99 30.96 -5.24
C THR A 65 14.02 31.11 -4.11
N VAL A 66 14.09 30.10 -3.24
CA VAL A 66 15.01 30.05 -2.09
C VAL A 66 15.84 28.78 -2.13
N GLU A 67 17.14 28.89 -1.83
CA GLU A 67 18.05 27.75 -1.70
C GLU A 67 18.51 27.60 -0.26
N TYR A 68 18.26 26.43 0.33
CA TYR A 68 18.63 26.08 1.70
C TYR A 68 19.14 24.63 1.76
N GLN A 69 20.29 24.42 2.40
CA GLN A 69 20.96 23.12 2.52
C GLN A 69 21.09 22.34 1.19
N GLY A 70 21.37 23.05 0.08
CA GLY A 70 21.56 22.45 -1.24
C GLY A 70 20.28 22.02 -1.95
N ARG A 71 19.10 22.42 -1.44
CA ARG A 71 17.79 22.18 -2.06
C ARG A 71 17.13 23.50 -2.45
N GLN A 72 16.38 23.48 -3.56
CA GLN A 72 15.68 24.66 -4.08
C GLN A 72 14.17 24.56 -3.85
N TYR A 73 13.59 25.68 -3.42
CA TYR A 73 12.19 25.84 -3.07
C TYR A 73 11.58 26.99 -3.85
N GLU A 74 10.36 26.82 -4.34
CA GLU A 74 9.49 27.90 -4.79
C GLU A 74 8.47 28.25 -3.71
N ILE A 75 8.32 29.53 -3.43
CA ILE A 75 7.42 30.08 -2.41
C ILE A 75 6.48 31.04 -3.10
N SER A 76 5.18 30.75 -3.07
CA SER A 76 4.15 31.64 -3.59
C SER A 76 3.64 32.61 -2.50
N VAL A 77 3.13 33.78 -2.90
CA VAL A 77 2.55 34.79 -1.99
C VAL A 77 1.31 34.25 -1.23
N ASP A 78 0.67 33.18 -1.72
CA ASP A 78 -0.42 32.49 -1.02
C ASP A 78 0.06 31.51 0.07
N GLY A 79 1.37 31.41 0.31
CA GLY A 79 1.97 30.59 1.35
C GLY A 79 2.21 29.13 0.94
N SER A 80 1.97 28.77 -0.33
CA SER A 80 2.31 27.45 -0.84
C SER A 80 3.82 27.34 -1.13
N ILE A 81 4.43 26.22 -0.72
CA ILE A 81 5.85 25.92 -0.94
C ILE A 81 5.95 24.63 -1.76
N SER A 82 6.72 24.67 -2.85
CA SER A 82 6.98 23.52 -3.72
C SER A 82 8.48 23.29 -3.88
N LEU A 83 8.91 22.04 -3.76
CA LEU A 83 10.31 21.65 -3.94
C LEU A 83 10.63 21.48 -5.43
N ILE A 84 11.68 22.14 -5.94
CA ILE A 84 12.12 21.93 -7.32
C ILE A 84 13.05 20.72 -7.35
N LYS A 85 12.64 19.69 -8.09
CA LYS A 85 13.29 18.38 -8.24
C LYS A 85 14.79 18.50 -8.61
N ALA A 86 15.68 18.03 -7.72
CA ALA A 86 17.07 17.75 -8.05
C ALA A 86 17.24 16.27 -8.43
N GLY A 87 17.90 16.02 -9.56
CA GLY A 87 18.11 14.69 -10.12
C GLY A 87 19.06 13.80 -9.30
N GLN A 88 18.59 12.56 -9.10
CA GLN A 88 19.26 11.27 -8.88
C GLN A 88 20.62 11.12 -8.16
N THR A 89 20.64 10.01 -7.40
CA THR A 89 21.72 9.22 -6.81
C THR A 89 22.38 9.76 -5.54
N THR A 90 22.22 9.04 -4.41
CA THR A 90 23.22 8.09 -3.90
C THR A 90 22.67 7.23 -2.75
N SER A 91 23.31 6.09 -2.59
CA SER A 91 23.18 5.02 -1.60
C SER A 91 23.57 5.40 -0.16
N PHE A 92 23.13 4.51 0.75
CA PHE A 92 23.69 4.12 2.06
C PHE A 92 23.08 4.71 3.36
N LEU A 93 22.58 3.75 4.16
CA LEU A 93 22.49 3.67 5.62
C LEU A 93 22.00 4.89 6.42
N GLN A 94 20.78 4.76 6.93
CA GLN A 94 20.48 5.04 8.34
C GLN A 94 19.31 4.15 8.78
N THR A 95 19.56 3.29 9.77
CA THR A 95 18.56 2.50 10.49
C THR A 95 17.58 3.44 11.22
N PRO A 96 16.25 3.20 11.20
CA PRO A 96 15.33 3.99 12.01
C PRO A 96 15.46 3.62 13.49
N THR A 97 15.75 4.59 14.36
CA THR A 97 15.71 4.41 15.82
C THR A 97 14.58 5.26 16.41
N GLU A 98 13.55 4.54 16.89
CA GLU A 98 12.52 4.83 17.91
C GLU A 98 11.79 6.20 18.04
N PHE A 99 10.47 6.11 17.87
CA PHE A 99 9.37 6.55 18.76
C PHE A 99 9.59 7.77 19.69
N ILE A 100 8.82 8.85 19.46
CA ILE A 100 8.32 9.76 20.53
C ILE A 100 6.86 10.14 20.27
N GLU A 101 6.06 9.97 21.34
CA GLU A 101 4.65 10.30 21.50
C GLU A 101 4.34 11.79 21.70
N THR A 102 3.06 12.12 21.50
CA THR A 102 2.26 13.29 21.97
C THR A 102 2.18 14.51 21.05
N LYS A 103 1.02 15.18 20.88
CA LYS A 103 -0.15 15.29 21.76
C LYS A 103 -1.44 15.59 20.95
N ASN A 104 -2.34 14.61 20.94
CA ASN A 104 -3.79 14.73 21.09
C ASN A 104 -4.49 16.00 20.54
N PHE A 105 -4.94 15.92 19.29
CA PHE A 105 -6.30 16.40 18.98
C PHE A 105 -7.26 15.26 19.28
N ILE A 106 -7.76 15.21 20.51
CA ILE A 106 -8.89 14.35 20.83
C ILE A 106 -10.11 14.92 20.10
N ARG A 107 -10.42 14.35 18.93
CA ARG A 107 -11.82 14.03 18.64
C ARG A 107 -12.03 12.63 19.21
N ASP A 108 -12.75 12.56 20.32
CA ASP A 108 -13.10 11.31 21.03
C ASP A 108 -13.99 10.36 20.21
N ASP A 109 -14.17 10.59 18.90
CA ASP A 109 -15.04 9.79 18.04
C ASP A 109 -14.36 9.51 16.67
N LEU A 110 -13.18 8.89 16.66
CA LEU A 110 -12.82 8.07 15.49
C LEU A 110 -13.53 6.72 15.68
N PRO A 111 -14.60 6.40 14.93
CA PRO A 111 -15.21 5.09 15.03
C PRO A 111 -14.16 4.03 14.69
N THR A 112 -14.05 3.02 15.54
CA THR A 112 -13.35 1.78 15.24
C THR A 112 -13.87 1.22 13.91
N GLY A 113 -12.97 0.90 12.97
CA GLY A 113 -13.30 0.15 11.75
C GLY A 113 -13.21 0.92 10.42
N PHE A 114 -12.03 1.43 10.06
CA PHE A 114 -11.78 2.03 8.75
C PHE A 114 -10.97 1.08 7.86
N VAL A 115 -11.41 0.92 6.60
CA VAL A 115 -10.73 0.14 5.55
C VAL A 115 -10.24 1.09 4.46
N TYR A 116 -8.94 1.08 4.20
CA TYR A 116 -8.40 1.64 2.97
C TYR A 116 -8.37 0.55 1.91
N LEU A 117 -8.82 0.86 0.70
CA LEU A 117 -8.74 -0.07 -0.42
C LEU A 117 -7.72 0.47 -1.40
N LEU A 118 -6.72 -0.34 -1.73
CA LEU A 118 -5.76 -0.03 -2.77
C LEU A 118 -6.13 -0.84 -4.01
N VAL A 119 -6.54 -0.17 -5.07
CA VAL A 119 -6.98 -0.81 -6.31
C VAL A 119 -5.92 -0.57 -7.38
N THR A 120 -5.36 -1.64 -7.94
CA THR A 120 -4.51 -1.51 -9.12
C THR A 120 -5.36 -1.30 -10.36
N SER A 121 -4.90 -0.47 -11.29
CA SER A 121 -5.54 -0.33 -12.59
C SER A 121 -4.53 -0.04 -13.69
N PHE A 122 -4.84 -0.46 -14.92
CA PHE A 122 -4.06 -0.15 -16.12
C PHE A 122 -4.90 -0.29 -17.38
N THR A 123 -4.41 0.30 -18.46
CA THR A 123 -4.93 0.12 -19.81
C THR A 123 -3.88 -0.57 -20.69
N GLU A 124 -4.19 -0.85 -21.95
CA GLU A 124 -3.19 -1.39 -22.89
C GLU A 124 -2.11 -0.37 -23.30
N GLU A 125 -2.24 0.90 -22.89
CA GLU A 125 -1.19 1.90 -23.07
C GLU A 125 -0.03 1.66 -22.10
N SER A 126 1.20 1.76 -22.62
CA SER A 126 2.42 1.60 -21.81
C SER A 126 2.47 2.63 -20.67
N ALA A 127 2.99 2.21 -19.52
CA ALA A 127 3.13 3.05 -18.32
C ALA A 127 1.82 3.70 -17.81
N SER A 128 0.65 3.16 -18.18
CA SER A 128 -0.66 3.64 -17.72
C SER A 128 -1.06 3.11 -16.34
N GLY A 129 -0.28 2.18 -15.79
CA GLY A 129 -0.56 1.49 -14.55
C GLY A 129 -0.41 2.37 -13.31
N LYS A 130 -1.32 2.16 -12.36
CA LYS A 130 -1.38 2.91 -11.11
C LYS A 130 -2.02 2.11 -9.97
N VAL A 131 -1.83 2.62 -8.76
CA VAL A 131 -2.51 2.19 -7.54
C VAL A 131 -3.33 3.36 -7.02
N THR A 132 -4.65 3.18 -6.94
CA THR A 132 -5.59 4.20 -6.47
C THR A 132 -6.09 3.83 -5.07
N VAL A 133 -6.04 4.79 -4.15
CA VAL A 133 -6.54 4.64 -2.78
C VAL A 133 -7.99 5.10 -2.72
N TYR A 134 -8.84 4.21 -2.25
CA TYR A 134 -10.22 4.49 -1.86
C TYR A 134 -10.34 4.38 -0.34
N PHE A 135 -11.29 5.13 0.21
CA PHE A 135 -11.59 5.05 1.63
C PHE A 135 -13.05 4.66 1.86
N ARG A 136 -13.24 3.59 2.62
CA ARG A 136 -14.59 3.15 2.99
C ARG A 136 -15.20 4.12 4.00
N GLY A 137 -16.29 4.80 3.60
CA GLY A 137 -17.06 5.67 4.51
C GLY A 137 -16.62 7.14 4.56
N SER A 138 -15.74 7.59 3.66
CA SER A 138 -15.38 9.00 3.48
C SER A 138 -16.00 9.55 2.20
N THR A 139 -16.16 10.87 2.18
CA THR A 139 -16.49 11.64 1.00
C THR A 139 -15.24 12.17 0.28
N SER A 140 -14.04 11.86 0.76
CA SER A 140 -12.78 12.22 0.10
C SER A 140 -12.73 11.57 -1.28
N GLU A 141 -12.30 12.35 -2.27
CA GLU A 141 -12.04 11.82 -3.60
C GLU A 141 -10.90 10.81 -3.55
N PRO A 142 -10.98 9.71 -4.34
CA PRO A 142 -9.88 8.78 -4.46
C PRO A 142 -8.66 9.47 -5.09
N TYR A 143 -7.46 9.01 -4.74
CA TYR A 143 -6.21 9.54 -5.26
C TYR A 143 -5.24 8.42 -5.59
N ASP A 144 -4.32 8.69 -6.52
CA ASP A 144 -3.31 7.73 -6.93
C ASP A 144 -2.10 7.84 -5.97
N ILE A 145 -1.72 6.73 -5.33
CA ILE A 145 -0.55 6.66 -4.43
C ILE A 145 0.71 6.20 -5.16
N VAL A 146 0.56 5.42 -6.23
CA VAL A 146 1.64 5.00 -7.12
C VAL A 146 1.17 5.15 -8.57
N VAL A 147 2.01 5.70 -9.44
CA VAL A 147 1.73 5.90 -10.88
C VAL A 147 2.94 5.52 -11.74
N GLY A 148 2.74 5.35 -13.04
CA GLY A 148 3.82 5.06 -14.00
C GLY A 148 4.25 3.59 -14.03
N LEU A 149 3.40 2.69 -13.55
CA LEU A 149 3.58 1.24 -13.62
C LEU A 149 3.17 0.74 -15.01
N ASN A 150 3.63 -0.45 -15.43
CA ASN A 150 3.26 -0.98 -16.75
C ASN A 150 1.93 -1.74 -16.74
N LYS A 151 1.86 -2.87 -16.02
CA LYS A 151 0.68 -3.72 -15.80
C LYS A 151 0.67 -4.23 -14.34
N PRO A 152 0.31 -3.38 -13.36
CA PRO A 152 0.22 -3.78 -11.96
C PRO A 152 -0.94 -4.74 -11.73
N THR A 153 -0.63 -6.03 -11.73
CA THR A 153 -1.61 -7.11 -11.62
C THR A 153 -1.82 -7.58 -10.20
N GLY A 154 -0.93 -7.22 -9.26
CA GLY A 154 -1.01 -7.63 -7.86
C GLY A 154 -0.58 -6.53 -6.90
N ILE A 155 -1.12 -6.58 -5.69
CA ILE A 155 -0.85 -5.61 -4.63
C ILE A 155 -1.03 -6.25 -3.25
N CYS A 156 -0.07 -6.04 -2.37
CA CYS A 156 -0.12 -6.51 -0.99
C CYS A 156 0.65 -5.55 -0.08
N ALA A 157 0.39 -5.56 1.22
CA ALA A 157 1.08 -4.70 2.17
C ALA A 157 1.49 -5.48 3.43
N ASP A 158 2.67 -5.15 3.93
CA ASP A 158 3.09 -5.44 5.30
C ASP A 158 2.68 -4.23 6.13
N GLU A 159 1.55 -4.34 6.83
CA GLU A 159 0.98 -3.22 7.58
C GLU A 159 1.81 -2.86 8.82
N ASP A 160 2.46 -3.85 9.44
CA ASP A 160 3.29 -3.67 10.63
C ASP A 160 4.57 -2.90 10.30
N ASN A 161 5.23 -3.25 9.19
CA ASN A 161 6.44 -2.57 8.73
C ASN A 161 6.17 -1.39 7.79
N GLN A 162 4.90 -1.17 7.42
CA GLN A 162 4.44 -0.12 6.52
C GLN A 162 5.10 -0.17 5.13
N PHE A 163 5.22 -1.39 4.59
CA PHE A 163 5.70 -1.63 3.22
C PHE A 163 4.54 -1.99 2.30
N LEU A 164 4.46 -1.30 1.16
CA LEU A 164 3.52 -1.59 0.09
C LEU A 164 4.27 -2.29 -1.04
N TYR A 165 3.76 -3.43 -1.49
CA TYR A 165 4.32 -4.18 -2.60
C TYR A 165 3.37 -4.15 -3.80
N VAL A 166 3.93 -3.93 -4.99
CA VAL A 166 3.17 -3.93 -6.24
C VAL A 166 3.82 -4.87 -7.23
N ALA A 167 3.11 -5.93 -7.61
CA ALA A 167 3.52 -6.86 -8.65
C ALA A 167 3.15 -6.28 -10.02
N ASP A 168 4.16 -5.80 -10.75
CA ASP A 168 4.02 -5.24 -12.08
C ASP A 168 4.48 -6.25 -13.13
N SER A 169 3.53 -7.11 -13.52
CA SER A 169 3.73 -8.14 -14.56
C SER A 169 4.27 -7.56 -15.87
N GLY A 170 3.91 -6.33 -16.21
CA GLY A 170 4.33 -5.66 -17.44
C GLY A 170 5.80 -5.23 -17.42
N SER A 171 6.41 -5.09 -16.24
CA SER A 171 7.85 -4.83 -16.11
C SER A 171 8.65 -6.03 -15.61
N GLY A 172 7.99 -7.15 -15.29
CA GLY A 172 8.64 -8.34 -14.74
C GLY A 172 9.13 -8.12 -13.31
N LYS A 173 8.57 -7.17 -12.55
CA LYS A 173 9.12 -6.75 -11.26
C LYS A 173 8.07 -6.69 -10.15
N VAL A 174 8.52 -6.89 -8.92
CA VAL A 174 7.78 -6.46 -7.72
C VAL A 174 8.52 -5.27 -7.11
N TYR A 175 7.79 -4.17 -6.92
CA TYR A 175 8.30 -2.95 -6.30
C TYR A 175 7.85 -2.90 -4.83
N GLN A 176 8.75 -2.51 -3.94
CA GLN A 176 8.47 -2.18 -2.55
C GLN A 176 8.53 -0.66 -2.37
N PHE A 177 7.50 -0.10 -1.76
CA PHE A 177 7.39 1.29 -1.37
C PHE A 177 7.21 1.40 0.13
N GLU A 178 7.79 2.42 0.74
CA GLU A 178 7.47 2.75 2.12
C GLU A 178 6.25 3.67 2.15
N TYR A 179 5.26 3.32 2.98
CA TYR A 179 4.11 4.18 3.20
C TYR A 179 3.95 4.51 4.68
N LYS A 180 3.07 5.46 4.96
CA LYS A 180 2.59 5.78 6.30
C LYS A 180 1.08 5.95 6.22
N GLN A 181 0.40 5.55 7.29
CA GLN A 181 -1.01 5.84 7.45
C GLN A 181 -1.17 7.16 8.20
N THR A 182 -2.04 8.02 7.69
CA THR A 182 -2.40 9.31 8.28
C THR A 182 -3.92 9.34 8.53
N TYR A 183 -4.39 10.36 9.25
CA TYR A 183 -5.83 10.59 9.42
C TYR A 183 -6.56 10.84 8.09
N SER A 184 -5.85 11.34 7.07
CA SER A 184 -6.40 11.72 5.77
C SER A 184 -6.21 10.68 4.69
N GLY A 185 -5.39 9.64 4.91
CA GLY A 185 -4.97 8.77 3.83
C GLY A 185 -3.78 7.87 4.11
N LEU A 186 -3.42 7.09 3.09
CA LEU A 186 -2.13 6.44 2.94
C LEU A 186 -1.23 7.36 2.10
N GLU A 187 -0.02 7.59 2.54
CA GLU A 187 0.96 8.43 1.82
C GLU A 187 2.27 7.66 1.71
N LEU A 188 2.96 7.77 0.57
CA LEU A 188 4.34 7.28 0.49
C LEU A 188 5.26 8.13 1.39
N LYS A 189 6.21 7.50 2.07
CA LYS A 189 7.25 8.23 2.82
C LYS A 189 8.21 8.97 1.88
N SER A 190 8.40 8.44 0.67
CA SER A 190 9.12 9.09 -0.43
C SER A 190 8.74 8.47 -1.78
N ASP A 191 9.11 9.10 -2.90
CA ASP A 191 8.92 8.54 -4.25
C ASP A 191 9.91 7.40 -4.57
N ASN A 192 10.80 7.04 -3.63
CA ASN A 192 11.76 5.96 -3.84
C ASN A 192 11.09 4.60 -3.67
N PHE A 193 11.56 3.63 -4.43
CA PHE A 193 11.15 2.24 -4.34
C PHE A 193 12.35 1.32 -4.46
N VAL A 194 12.19 0.09 -3.96
CA VAL A 194 13.15 -1.01 -4.13
C VAL A 194 12.54 -2.06 -5.05
N VAL A 195 13.35 -2.62 -5.96
CA VAL A 195 12.93 -3.80 -6.72
C VAL A 195 13.31 -5.03 -5.90
N VAL A 196 12.30 -5.71 -5.36
CA VAL A 196 12.51 -6.85 -4.44
C VAL A 196 12.46 -8.20 -5.15
N TYR A 197 11.85 -8.25 -6.34
CA TYR A 197 11.76 -9.46 -7.17
C TYR A 197 11.96 -9.14 -8.65
N ASN A 198 12.64 -10.03 -9.37
CA ASN A 198 12.81 -9.98 -10.82
C ASN A 198 12.34 -11.28 -11.48
N GLY A 199 11.17 -11.18 -12.11
CA GLY A 199 10.37 -12.27 -12.65
C GLY A 199 10.23 -12.25 -14.16
N ASP A 200 9.48 -13.24 -14.68
CA ASP A 200 9.03 -13.24 -16.07
C ASP A 200 7.62 -12.62 -16.15
N GLU A 201 6.71 -13.02 -15.25
CA GLU A 201 5.36 -12.45 -15.12
C GLU A 201 4.91 -12.50 -13.64
N PRO A 202 5.49 -11.69 -12.72
CA PRO A 202 5.02 -11.59 -11.35
C PRO A 202 3.61 -11.01 -11.36
N TYR A 203 2.65 -11.84 -10.96
CA TYR A 203 1.25 -11.59 -11.20
C TYR A 203 0.53 -11.17 -9.92
N GLU A 204 0.84 -11.79 -8.79
CA GLU A 204 0.27 -11.49 -7.46
C GLU A 204 1.35 -11.50 -6.38
N CYS A 205 1.11 -10.79 -5.26
CA CYS A 205 1.84 -11.00 -4.02
C CYS A 205 0.92 -11.13 -2.79
N SER A 206 1.41 -11.76 -1.71
CA SER A 206 0.79 -11.75 -0.38
C SER A 206 1.89 -11.68 0.68
N VAL A 207 1.57 -11.08 1.82
CA VAL A 207 2.47 -11.00 2.98
C VAL A 207 1.95 -11.93 4.06
N ASP A 208 2.84 -12.64 4.76
CA ASP A 208 2.49 -13.38 5.99
C ASP A 208 2.68 -12.53 7.25
N ASP A 209 2.18 -13.01 8.39
CA ASP A 209 2.26 -12.33 9.69
C ASP A 209 3.71 -12.11 10.19
N TYR A 210 4.71 -12.72 9.54
CA TYR A 210 6.13 -12.49 9.83
C TYR A 210 6.78 -11.46 8.89
N GLY A 211 6.03 -10.89 7.95
CA GLY A 211 6.49 -9.93 6.94
C GLY A 211 7.16 -10.57 5.72
N ASN A 212 7.08 -11.90 5.55
CA ASN A 212 7.61 -12.54 4.35
C ASN A 212 6.64 -12.33 3.18
N VAL A 213 7.19 -12.11 1.99
CA VAL A 213 6.40 -11.86 0.78
C VAL A 213 6.44 -13.07 -0.13
N TYR A 214 5.27 -13.57 -0.48
CA TYR A 214 5.06 -14.62 -1.47
C TYR A 214 4.64 -13.98 -2.78
N VAL A 215 5.24 -14.41 -3.89
CA VAL A 215 4.98 -13.87 -5.23
C VAL A 215 4.59 -15.02 -6.15
N ALA A 216 3.43 -14.93 -6.79
CA ALA A 216 3.08 -15.85 -7.89
C ALA A 216 3.68 -15.30 -9.19
N ASP A 217 4.66 -16.01 -9.75
CA ASP A 217 5.16 -15.74 -11.10
C ASP A 217 4.50 -16.74 -12.06
N LYS A 218 3.54 -16.21 -12.82
CA LYS A 218 2.66 -17.01 -13.65
C LYS A 218 3.41 -17.65 -14.81
N ALA A 219 4.31 -16.91 -15.45
CA ALA A 219 5.09 -17.39 -16.60
C ALA A 219 6.18 -18.38 -16.18
N LYS A 220 6.80 -18.17 -15.00
CA LYS A 220 7.72 -19.17 -14.43
C LYS A 220 7.01 -20.41 -13.90
N ASN A 221 5.70 -20.34 -13.69
CA ASN A 221 4.87 -21.38 -13.10
C ASN A 221 5.34 -21.73 -11.66
N GLU A 222 5.58 -20.68 -10.87
CA GLU A 222 6.19 -20.77 -9.55
C GLU A 222 5.55 -19.81 -8.54
N ILE A 223 5.60 -20.19 -7.27
CA ILE A 223 5.36 -19.29 -6.13
C ILE A 223 6.71 -19.10 -5.44
N TYR A 224 7.21 -17.87 -5.43
CA TYR A 224 8.49 -17.46 -4.87
C TYR A 224 8.30 -16.86 -3.47
N LEU A 225 9.27 -17.03 -2.58
CA LEU A 225 9.25 -16.52 -1.21
C LEU A 225 10.46 -15.62 -0.97
N LEU A 226 10.18 -14.40 -0.52
CA LEU A 226 11.15 -13.39 -0.08
C LEU A 226 11.04 -13.24 1.44
N TYR A 227 12.16 -13.38 2.16
CA TYR A 227 12.16 -13.28 3.61
C TYR A 227 12.11 -11.83 4.09
N ALA A 228 11.34 -11.59 5.16
CA ALA A 228 11.17 -10.28 5.79
C ALA A 228 12.51 -9.59 6.12
N SER A 229 13.50 -10.37 6.61
CA SER A 229 14.82 -9.84 6.94
C SER A 229 15.53 -9.21 5.75
N ASP A 230 15.37 -9.79 4.56
CA ASP A 230 16.00 -9.31 3.35
C ASP A 230 15.24 -8.13 2.75
N LEU A 231 13.91 -8.16 2.84
CA LEU A 231 13.04 -7.06 2.41
C LEU A 231 13.29 -5.79 3.24
N TYR A 232 13.46 -5.94 4.56
CA TYR A 232 13.77 -4.83 5.46
C TYR A 232 15.16 -4.22 5.20
N LEU A 233 16.13 -5.03 4.81
CA LEU A 233 17.48 -4.57 4.44
C LEU A 233 17.54 -3.99 3.01
N GLY A 234 16.45 -4.06 2.25
CA GLY A 234 16.40 -3.63 0.86
C GLY A 234 17.23 -4.50 -0.09
N THR A 235 17.50 -5.76 0.28
CA THR A 235 18.16 -6.71 -0.61
C THR A 235 17.22 -7.18 -1.70
N SER A 236 17.66 -7.06 -2.95
CA SER A 236 16.88 -7.48 -4.12
C SER A 236 17.08 -8.97 -4.41
N ASP A 237 15.98 -9.70 -4.65
CA ASP A 237 15.96 -11.03 -5.26
C ASP A 237 16.76 -12.13 -4.52
N SER A 238 16.77 -12.07 -3.18
CA SER A 238 17.45 -13.05 -2.31
C SER A 238 16.55 -14.22 -1.86
N GLY A 239 15.36 -14.33 -2.44
CA GLY A 239 14.38 -15.36 -2.09
C GLY A 239 14.67 -16.75 -2.66
N TYR A 240 13.66 -17.61 -2.62
CA TYR A 240 13.70 -18.94 -3.25
C TYR A 240 12.31 -19.39 -3.70
N THR A 241 12.26 -20.33 -4.65
CA THR A 241 11.03 -20.96 -5.11
C THR A 241 10.43 -21.85 -4.02
N ALA A 242 9.30 -21.43 -3.45
CA ALA A 242 8.56 -22.18 -2.43
C ALA A 242 7.74 -23.32 -3.05
N PHE A 243 7.11 -23.07 -4.19
CA PHE A 243 6.35 -24.07 -4.95
C PHE A 243 6.67 -23.94 -6.44
N SER A 244 6.95 -25.07 -7.10
CA SER A 244 7.30 -25.08 -8.53
C SER A 244 6.47 -26.10 -9.30
N GLY A 245 5.86 -25.66 -10.39
CA GLY A 245 5.12 -26.52 -11.31
C GLY A 245 5.98 -27.57 -12.01
N LEU A 246 7.32 -27.46 -11.95
CA LEU A 246 8.24 -28.49 -12.42
C LEU A 246 8.10 -29.81 -11.65
N TYR A 247 7.76 -29.74 -10.36
CA TYR A 247 7.71 -30.90 -9.47
C TYR A 247 6.35 -31.06 -8.77
N LEU A 248 5.52 -30.01 -8.74
CA LEU A 248 4.20 -30.01 -8.13
C LEU A 248 3.13 -29.72 -9.20
N THR A 249 2.40 -30.74 -9.61
CA THR A 249 1.32 -30.58 -10.61
C THR A 249 0.19 -29.66 -10.15
N SER A 250 0.11 -29.38 -8.85
CA SER A 250 -0.83 -28.44 -8.25
C SER A 250 -0.48 -26.97 -8.49
N VAL A 251 0.69 -26.67 -9.06
CA VAL A 251 1.07 -25.33 -9.52
C VAL A 251 0.96 -25.29 -11.04
N SER A 252 0.02 -24.50 -11.54
CA SER A 252 -0.26 -24.36 -12.98
C SER A 252 -0.70 -22.93 -13.29
N SER A 253 0.28 -22.10 -13.66
CA SER A 253 0.12 -20.66 -13.92
C SER A 253 -0.60 -19.98 -12.74
N PRO A 254 0.00 -19.97 -11.54
CA PRO A 254 -0.63 -19.43 -10.34
C PRO A 254 -0.94 -17.94 -10.55
N ALA A 255 -2.18 -17.54 -10.26
CA ALA A 255 -2.68 -16.19 -10.61
C ALA A 255 -3.09 -15.35 -9.40
N ALA A 256 -3.43 -15.96 -8.27
CA ALA A 256 -3.55 -15.23 -7.03
C ALA A 256 -3.20 -16.14 -5.87
N LEU A 257 -2.76 -15.54 -4.77
CA LEU A 257 -2.40 -16.24 -3.55
C LEU A 257 -2.80 -15.43 -2.32
N GLU A 258 -3.15 -16.13 -1.25
CA GLU A 258 -3.51 -15.56 0.05
C GLU A 258 -2.74 -16.35 1.11
N VAL A 259 -2.13 -15.65 2.05
CA VAL A 259 -1.37 -16.26 3.14
C VAL A 259 -1.95 -15.84 4.48
N ASN A 260 -1.99 -16.79 5.42
CA ASN A 260 -2.26 -16.53 6.84
C ASN A 260 -1.30 -17.35 7.70
N ASP A 261 -1.34 -17.19 9.03
CA ASP A 261 -0.52 -17.89 10.03
C ASP A 261 -0.11 -19.34 9.72
N ASN A 262 -1.00 -20.14 9.12
CA ASN A 262 -0.77 -21.58 8.96
C ASN A 262 -0.73 -22.03 7.50
N PHE A 263 -1.39 -21.29 6.61
CA PHE A 263 -1.69 -21.77 5.27
C PHE A 263 -1.39 -20.73 4.19
N ILE A 264 -0.95 -21.25 3.05
CA ILE A 264 -1.02 -20.56 1.77
C ILE A 264 -2.14 -21.18 0.94
N TYR A 265 -2.94 -20.31 0.34
CA TYR A 265 -3.94 -20.66 -0.67
C TYR A 265 -3.51 -20.04 -1.98
N TRP A 266 -3.74 -20.76 -3.09
CA TRP A 266 -3.59 -20.16 -4.41
C TRP A 266 -4.61 -20.70 -5.39
N VAL A 267 -4.83 -19.93 -6.43
CA VAL A 267 -5.64 -20.32 -7.58
C VAL A 267 -4.79 -20.43 -8.84
N ASN A 268 -5.13 -21.42 -9.66
CA ASN A 268 -4.49 -21.65 -10.95
C ASN A 268 -5.29 -20.99 -12.06
N SER A 269 -4.63 -20.22 -12.92
CA SER A 269 -5.26 -19.64 -14.12
C SER A 269 -5.31 -20.62 -15.29
N GLU A 270 -4.61 -21.74 -15.21
CA GLU A 270 -4.58 -22.76 -16.26
C GLU A 270 -4.70 -24.17 -15.69
N ASN A 271 -5.35 -25.07 -16.44
CA ASN A 271 -5.51 -26.49 -16.10
C ASN A 271 -6.14 -26.75 -14.72
N GLY A 272 -6.93 -25.83 -14.18
CA GLY A 272 -7.50 -25.93 -12.83
C GLY A 272 -8.33 -27.20 -12.60
N GLN A 273 -8.99 -27.78 -13.62
CA GLN A 273 -9.70 -29.05 -13.40
C GLN A 273 -8.76 -30.25 -13.19
N LYS A 274 -7.53 -30.17 -13.69
CA LYS A 274 -6.52 -31.23 -13.59
C LYS A 274 -5.54 -30.98 -12.44
N SER A 275 -5.07 -29.76 -12.32
CA SER A 275 -4.09 -29.31 -11.33
C SER A 275 -4.74 -28.85 -10.02
N GLY A 276 -6.05 -28.62 -10.04
CA GLY A 276 -6.84 -28.00 -8.97
C GLY A 276 -7.05 -26.50 -9.24
N THR A 277 -8.28 -26.04 -9.10
CA THR A 277 -8.69 -24.64 -9.26
C THR A 277 -8.22 -23.83 -8.06
N LEU A 278 -8.45 -24.35 -6.85
CA LEU A 278 -8.08 -23.77 -5.58
C LEU A 278 -7.27 -24.80 -4.79
N ILE A 279 -6.08 -24.40 -4.35
CA ILE A 279 -5.15 -25.25 -3.61
C ILE A 279 -4.89 -24.66 -2.23
N LYS A 280 -4.64 -25.53 -1.26
CA LYS A 280 -4.20 -25.22 0.10
C LYS A 280 -2.89 -25.95 0.38
N SER A 281 -1.96 -25.30 1.06
CA SER A 281 -0.75 -25.92 1.61
C SER A 281 -0.41 -25.34 2.97
N ASN A 282 0.26 -26.12 3.82
CA ASN A 282 0.90 -25.59 5.03
C ASN A 282 2.05 -24.66 4.65
N LEU A 283 2.27 -23.59 5.43
CA LEU A 283 3.42 -22.69 5.27
C LEU A 283 4.74 -23.32 5.73
N ASP A 284 4.71 -24.08 6.82
CA ASP A 284 5.92 -24.67 7.44
C ASP A 284 6.50 -25.84 6.63
N GLU A 285 5.68 -26.47 5.78
CA GLU A 285 6.11 -27.59 4.97
C GLU A 285 6.73 -27.08 3.69
N LYS A 286 8.06 -27.07 3.64
CA LYS A 286 8.81 -26.93 2.39
C LYS A 286 8.39 -28.03 1.39
N SER A 287 7.38 -27.73 0.60
CA SER A 287 7.09 -28.22 -0.76
C SER A 287 6.52 -29.64 -0.98
N SER A 288 5.85 -30.31 -0.02
CA SER A 288 5.32 -31.67 -0.31
C SER A 288 3.85 -31.99 -0.03
N SER A 289 3.09 -31.21 0.75
CA SER A 289 1.68 -31.52 1.03
C SER A 289 0.73 -30.43 0.51
N THR A 290 0.49 -30.45 -0.80
CA THR A 290 -0.57 -29.62 -1.38
C THR A 290 -1.89 -30.37 -1.36
N GLN A 291 -2.97 -29.72 -0.92
CA GLN A 291 -4.33 -30.24 -0.99
C GLN A 291 -5.13 -29.47 -2.05
N THR A 292 -5.66 -30.17 -3.04
CA THR A 292 -6.68 -29.60 -3.93
C THR A 292 -8.00 -29.47 -3.18
N ILE A 293 -8.47 -28.24 -3.05
CA ILE A 293 -9.70 -27.88 -2.33
C ILE A 293 -10.89 -27.79 -3.30
N ASP A 294 -10.65 -27.27 -4.49
CA ASP A 294 -11.62 -27.22 -5.58
C ASP A 294 -10.92 -27.51 -6.91
N SER A 295 -11.63 -28.16 -7.83
CA SER A 295 -11.16 -28.48 -9.19
C SER A 295 -12.28 -28.35 -10.22
N ASN A 296 -13.30 -27.53 -9.96
CA ASN A 296 -14.47 -27.42 -10.83
C ASN A 296 -14.20 -26.52 -12.06
N TYR A 297 -13.24 -25.62 -11.99
CA TYR A 297 -12.96 -24.63 -13.03
C TYR A 297 -11.53 -24.74 -13.58
N ASP A 298 -11.37 -24.51 -14.88
CA ASP A 298 -10.05 -24.52 -15.51
C ASP A 298 -9.20 -23.28 -15.18
N SER A 299 -9.84 -22.18 -14.81
CA SER A 299 -9.19 -20.90 -14.53
C SER A 299 -9.87 -20.18 -13.37
N ALA A 300 -9.06 -19.66 -12.46
CA ALA A 300 -9.44 -18.74 -11.40
C ALA A 300 -8.38 -17.63 -11.24
N TRP A 301 -8.76 -16.48 -10.67
CA TRP A 301 -8.02 -15.23 -10.85
C TRP A 301 -7.77 -14.40 -9.58
N GLY A 302 -8.53 -14.62 -8.53
CA GLY A 302 -8.42 -13.92 -7.25
C GLY A 302 -8.72 -14.88 -6.11
N VAL A 303 -8.09 -14.68 -4.96
CA VAL A 303 -8.34 -15.46 -3.75
C VAL A 303 -8.17 -14.57 -2.52
N THR A 304 -9.02 -14.77 -1.51
CA THR A 304 -8.89 -14.16 -0.18
C THR A 304 -9.62 -15.04 0.82
N ALA A 305 -9.31 -14.96 2.12
CA ALA A 305 -9.90 -15.84 3.12
C ALA A 305 -10.28 -15.11 4.41
N ASN A 306 -11.26 -15.68 5.12
CA ASN A 306 -11.56 -15.30 6.50
C ASN A 306 -12.07 -16.52 7.27
N SER A 307 -12.60 -16.30 8.48
CA SER A 307 -13.14 -17.38 9.33
C SER A 307 -14.39 -18.09 8.78
N TYR A 308 -15.07 -17.52 7.77
CA TYR A 308 -16.23 -18.12 7.11
C TYR A 308 -15.85 -19.06 5.97
N GLY A 309 -14.73 -18.80 5.29
CA GLY A 309 -14.27 -19.63 4.18
C GLY A 309 -13.23 -18.94 3.30
N ILE A 310 -12.92 -19.62 2.19
CA ILE A 310 -11.95 -19.16 1.19
C ILE A 310 -12.74 -18.70 -0.03
N TYR A 311 -12.60 -17.44 -0.38
CA TYR A 311 -13.29 -16.82 -1.51
C TYR A 311 -12.36 -16.84 -2.70
N TYR A 312 -12.89 -17.16 -3.87
CA TYR A 312 -12.11 -17.12 -5.10
C TYR A 312 -12.96 -16.70 -6.30
N SER A 313 -12.32 -16.11 -7.31
CA SER A 313 -12.99 -15.61 -8.50
C SER A 313 -12.65 -16.44 -9.73
N THR A 314 -13.65 -16.62 -10.59
CA THR A 314 -13.49 -17.06 -11.99
C THR A 314 -13.80 -15.86 -12.91
N ASP A 315 -13.76 -16.02 -14.22
CA ASP A 315 -14.18 -14.91 -15.10
C ASP A 315 -15.66 -14.52 -14.94
N LYS A 316 -16.52 -15.42 -14.44
CA LYS A 316 -17.99 -15.26 -14.46
C LYS A 316 -18.67 -15.17 -13.11
N GLU A 317 -17.97 -15.56 -12.05
CA GLU A 317 -18.54 -15.56 -10.71
C GLU A 317 -17.45 -15.51 -9.63
N VAL A 318 -17.88 -15.14 -8.43
CA VAL A 318 -17.12 -15.29 -7.18
C VAL A 318 -17.77 -16.40 -6.37
N LEU A 319 -16.97 -17.32 -5.85
CA LEU A 319 -17.38 -18.43 -5.01
C LEU A 319 -16.81 -18.28 -3.59
N ILE A 320 -17.44 -18.95 -2.63
CA ILE A 320 -16.88 -19.25 -1.31
C ILE A 320 -16.77 -20.76 -1.16
N TYR A 321 -15.58 -21.27 -0.88
CA TYR A 321 -15.37 -22.63 -0.41
C TYR A 321 -15.51 -22.68 1.12
N ARG A 322 -16.37 -23.57 1.61
CA ARG A 322 -16.66 -23.77 3.03
C ARG A 322 -16.07 -25.09 3.50
N GLU A 323 -15.07 -25.04 4.37
CA GLU A 323 -14.38 -26.25 4.86
C GLU A 323 -15.32 -27.25 5.56
N LYS A 324 -16.33 -26.75 6.29
CA LYS A 324 -17.26 -27.60 7.05
C LYS A 324 -18.16 -28.46 6.17
N SER A 325 -18.62 -27.91 5.04
CA SER A 325 -19.48 -28.63 4.09
C SER A 325 -18.71 -29.21 2.91
N ASN A 326 -17.42 -28.86 2.76
CA ASN A 326 -16.57 -29.29 1.64
C ASN A 326 -17.24 -28.97 0.29
N GLU A 327 -17.75 -27.76 0.18
CA GLU A 327 -18.51 -27.30 -0.98
C GLU A 327 -18.12 -25.86 -1.34
N SER A 328 -18.20 -25.55 -2.63
CA SER A 328 -18.09 -24.19 -3.15
C SER A 328 -19.47 -23.66 -3.53
N VAL A 329 -19.81 -22.49 -3.01
CA VAL A 329 -21.11 -21.84 -3.21
C VAL A 329 -20.91 -20.53 -3.94
N SER A 330 -21.68 -20.31 -5.01
CA SER A 330 -21.66 -19.05 -5.75
C SER A 330 -22.12 -17.88 -4.85
N MET A 331 -21.26 -16.88 -4.72
CA MET A 331 -21.51 -15.64 -3.99
C MET A 331 -22.14 -14.58 -4.88
N MET A 332 -21.61 -14.44 -6.10
CA MET A 332 -22.06 -13.49 -7.11
C MET A 332 -21.78 -14.08 -8.49
N SER A 333 -22.75 -14.02 -9.40
CA SER A 333 -22.63 -14.52 -10.77
C SER A 333 -22.98 -13.44 -11.80
N GLY A 334 -22.70 -13.71 -13.08
CA GLY A 334 -22.95 -12.77 -14.17
C GLY A 334 -21.88 -11.69 -14.31
N LEU A 335 -20.69 -11.93 -13.75
CA LEU A 335 -19.53 -11.07 -13.90
C LEU A 335 -18.95 -11.20 -15.32
N ASN A 336 -18.28 -10.16 -15.79
CA ASN A 336 -17.70 -10.16 -17.12
C ASN A 336 -16.26 -10.65 -17.13
N GLN A 337 -15.46 -10.20 -16.16
CA GLN A 337 -14.06 -10.60 -15.97
C GLN A 337 -13.62 -10.33 -14.53
N ALA A 338 -14.09 -11.14 -13.58
CA ALA A 338 -13.71 -10.96 -12.18
C ALA A 338 -12.22 -11.26 -11.95
N ARG A 339 -11.57 -10.47 -11.09
CA ARG A 339 -10.14 -10.51 -10.82
C ARG A 339 -9.90 -10.48 -9.30
N GLY A 340 -9.17 -9.49 -8.79
CA GLY A 340 -8.80 -9.38 -7.39
C GLY A 340 -9.99 -9.34 -6.45
N LEU A 341 -9.78 -9.91 -5.27
CA LEU A 341 -10.73 -9.96 -4.15
C LEU A 341 -10.02 -9.47 -2.90
N CYS A 342 -10.70 -8.74 -2.04
CA CYS A 342 -10.20 -8.52 -0.68
C CYS A 342 -11.35 -8.43 0.32
N ILE A 343 -11.05 -8.76 1.58
CA ILE A 343 -11.98 -8.65 2.68
C ILE A 343 -11.51 -7.54 3.62
N GLY A 344 -12.37 -6.56 3.86
CA GLY A 344 -12.14 -5.53 4.86
C GLY A 344 -13.38 -5.34 5.73
N GLU A 345 -13.21 -5.32 7.05
CA GLU A 345 -14.33 -5.19 8.01
C GLU A 345 -15.49 -6.17 7.75
N ASN A 346 -15.18 -7.43 7.39
CA ASN A 346 -16.15 -8.45 7.00
C ASN A 346 -16.98 -8.12 5.75
N GLU A 347 -16.58 -7.15 4.95
CA GLU A 347 -17.15 -6.88 3.63
C GLU A 347 -16.24 -7.45 2.54
N LEU A 348 -16.82 -8.10 1.53
CA LEU A 348 -16.07 -8.65 0.39
C LEU A 348 -16.11 -7.66 -0.77
N TYR A 349 -14.93 -7.25 -1.24
CA TYR A 349 -14.77 -6.41 -2.41
C TYR A 349 -14.31 -7.25 -3.60
N VAL A 350 -14.90 -6.99 -4.75
CA VAL A 350 -14.70 -7.77 -5.97
C VAL A 350 -14.37 -6.83 -7.12
N VAL A 351 -13.20 -6.98 -7.74
CA VAL A 351 -12.87 -6.27 -8.97
C VAL A 351 -13.43 -7.04 -10.16
N ASP A 352 -14.27 -6.39 -10.97
CA ASP A 352 -14.65 -6.87 -12.30
C ASP A 352 -14.01 -5.95 -13.34
N ASN A 353 -12.90 -6.43 -13.91
CA ASN A 353 -12.12 -5.69 -14.89
C ASN A 353 -12.93 -5.41 -16.16
N GLY A 354 -13.77 -6.36 -16.57
CA GLY A 354 -14.58 -6.29 -17.79
C GLY A 354 -15.70 -5.25 -17.68
N ASP A 355 -16.22 -5.05 -16.47
CA ASP A 355 -17.18 -4.00 -16.16
C ASP A 355 -16.54 -2.66 -15.79
N GLY A 356 -15.25 -2.64 -15.47
CA GLY A 356 -14.55 -1.47 -14.92
C GLY A 356 -15.11 -1.05 -13.57
N LYS A 357 -15.45 -2.02 -12.71
CA LYS A 357 -16.10 -1.78 -11.42
C LYS A 357 -15.45 -2.54 -10.29
N VAL A 358 -15.53 -1.96 -9.10
CA VAL A 358 -15.36 -2.65 -7.83
C VAL A 358 -16.75 -2.84 -7.22
N TYR A 359 -17.16 -4.08 -7.02
CA TYR A 359 -18.37 -4.44 -6.31
C TYR A 359 -18.09 -4.63 -4.82
N LEU A 360 -19.08 -4.31 -4.00
CA LEU A 360 -19.11 -4.58 -2.56
C LEU A 360 -20.25 -5.55 -2.27
N ILE A 361 -19.92 -6.62 -1.57
CA ILE A 361 -20.86 -7.62 -1.06
C ILE A 361 -20.87 -7.50 0.48
N SER A 362 -21.97 -7.00 1.04
CA SER A 362 -22.16 -6.85 2.48
C SER A 362 -23.20 -7.83 3.06
N GLN A 363 -22.97 -8.23 4.31
CA GLN A 363 -23.75 -9.17 5.15
C GLN A 363 -23.64 -10.68 4.81
N TYR A 364 -23.39 -11.49 5.85
CA TYR A 364 -23.22 -12.95 5.82
C TYR A 364 -24.40 -13.75 6.42
N GLY A 365 -25.61 -13.18 6.47
CA GLY A 365 -26.81 -13.94 6.82
C GLY A 365 -27.35 -14.64 5.58
N GLU A 366 -27.62 -15.94 5.64
CA GLU A 366 -27.98 -16.83 4.52
C GLU A 366 -29.24 -16.46 3.68
N VAL A 367 -29.77 -15.23 3.76
CA VAL A 367 -31.02 -14.84 3.11
C VAL A 367 -30.91 -13.57 2.26
N ASP A 368 -30.15 -12.55 2.64
CA ASP A 368 -30.09 -11.28 1.90
C ASP A 368 -28.64 -10.81 1.66
N LYS A 369 -28.05 -11.24 0.53
CA LYS A 369 -26.78 -10.69 0.03
C LYS A 369 -27.05 -9.30 -0.54
N TYR A 370 -26.39 -8.27 -0.01
CA TYR A 370 -26.44 -6.94 -0.59
C TYR A 370 -25.23 -6.70 -1.48
N ILE A 371 -25.46 -6.67 -2.79
CA ILE A 371 -24.44 -6.39 -3.79
C ILE A 371 -24.65 -4.97 -4.30
N SER A 372 -23.60 -4.15 -4.25
CA SER A 372 -23.61 -2.78 -4.74
C SER A 372 -22.32 -2.45 -5.48
N THR A 373 -22.35 -1.43 -6.34
CA THR A 373 -21.11 -0.89 -6.92
C THR A 373 -20.47 0.03 -5.89
N PHE A 374 -19.25 -0.33 -5.47
CA PHE A 374 -18.43 0.49 -4.57
C PHE A 374 -17.72 1.60 -5.35
N ALA A 375 -17.07 1.25 -6.45
CA ALA A 375 -16.33 2.20 -7.29
C ALA A 375 -16.46 1.84 -8.77
N ILE A 376 -16.32 2.86 -9.63
CA ILE A 376 -16.15 2.70 -11.06
C ILE A 376 -14.72 3.14 -11.38
N LEU A 377 -13.92 2.21 -11.88
CA LEU A 377 -12.53 2.43 -12.24
C LEU A 377 -12.21 1.59 -13.46
N GLN A 378 -12.02 2.27 -14.59
CA GLN A 378 -11.63 1.60 -15.83
C GLN A 378 -10.27 0.93 -15.65
N GLY A 379 -10.16 -0.32 -16.12
CA GLY A 379 -8.91 -1.06 -16.04
C GLY A 379 -8.56 -1.54 -14.64
N ALA A 380 -9.46 -1.43 -13.66
CA ALA A 380 -9.29 -2.00 -12.33
C ALA A 380 -8.96 -3.50 -12.44
N TYR A 381 -7.90 -3.93 -11.77
CA TYR A 381 -7.40 -5.31 -11.91
C TYR A 381 -7.37 -6.04 -10.58
N ASN A 382 -6.71 -5.46 -9.59
CA ASN A 382 -6.57 -6.08 -8.29
C ASN A 382 -6.92 -5.12 -7.16
N ILE A 383 -7.14 -5.66 -5.97
CA ILE A 383 -7.52 -4.91 -4.79
C ILE A 383 -6.92 -5.50 -3.54
N PHE A 384 -6.39 -4.64 -2.68
CA PHE A 384 -5.97 -4.96 -1.32
C PHE A 384 -6.79 -4.15 -0.32
N CYS A 385 -7.19 -4.77 0.78
CA CYS A 385 -7.93 -4.15 1.87
C CYS A 385 -6.97 -3.96 3.05
N ALA A 386 -6.57 -2.73 3.34
CA ALA A 386 -5.75 -2.42 4.51
C ALA A 386 -6.67 -2.17 5.72
N ASN A 387 -6.60 -3.04 6.73
CA ASN A 387 -7.52 -3.07 7.86
C ASN A 387 -6.85 -2.47 9.09
N ASN A 388 -7.42 -1.40 9.66
CA ASN A 388 -6.76 -0.74 10.78
C ASN A 388 -6.92 -1.52 12.10
N ALA A 389 -5.81 -2.06 12.63
CA ALA A 389 -5.75 -2.73 13.94
C ALA A 389 -5.68 -1.78 15.15
N LEU A 390 -5.69 -0.46 14.97
CA LEU A 390 -5.56 0.53 16.07
C LEU A 390 -6.69 0.48 17.13
N GLY A 391 -7.69 -0.38 16.98
CA GLY A 391 -8.78 -0.57 17.95
C GLY A 391 -8.49 -1.51 19.13
N LEU A 392 -7.41 -2.30 19.14
CA LEU A 392 -7.20 -3.33 20.17
C LEU A 392 -6.21 -2.97 21.28
N ALA A 393 -5.44 -1.88 21.15
CA ALA A 393 -4.39 -1.54 22.12
C ALA A 393 -4.85 -0.73 23.35
N MET A 394 -6.09 -0.22 23.40
CA MET A 394 -6.58 0.57 24.55
C MET A 394 -7.40 -0.23 25.60
N GLY A 395 -7.36 -1.57 25.54
CA GLY A 395 -8.17 -2.44 26.42
C GLY A 395 -7.47 -3.05 27.64
N ILE A 396 -6.13 -3.02 27.74
CA ILE A 396 -5.40 -3.74 28.81
C ILE A 396 -4.27 -2.86 29.36
N LEU A 397 -4.62 -1.72 29.96
CA LEU A 397 -3.75 -1.08 30.97
C LEU A 397 -4.57 -0.29 31.99
N ALA A 398 -5.65 -0.90 32.49
CA ALA A 398 -6.38 -0.40 33.65
C ALA A 398 -6.67 -1.56 34.58
N LEU A 399 -5.64 -2.05 35.27
CA LEU A 399 -5.68 -2.69 36.59
C LEU A 399 -4.29 -3.28 36.86
N ILE A 400 -3.51 -2.58 37.66
CA ILE A 400 -2.62 -3.05 38.74
C ILE A 400 -1.73 -1.85 39.06
N PHE A 401 -2.14 -1.03 40.03
CA PHE A 401 -1.25 -0.56 41.10
C PHE A 401 -2.15 -0.32 42.32
N ASN A 402 -1.72 -0.93 43.43
CA ASN A 402 -2.38 -0.97 44.75
C ASN A 402 -2.70 0.41 45.34
#